data_AF-A0A6B3H0H8-F1
#
_entry.id   AF-A0A6B3H0H8-F1
#
_cell.length_a   1.000
_cell.length_b   1.000
_cell.length_c   1.000
_cell.angle_alpha   90.00
_cell.angle_beta   90.00
_cell.angle_gamma   90.00
#
_symmetry.space_group_name_H-M   'P 1'
#
loop_
_entity.id
_entity.type
_entity.pdbx_description
1 polymer ?
#
loop_
_entity_poly.entity_id
_entity_poly.type
_entity_poly.pdbx_seq_one_letter_code
_entity_poly.pdbx_strand_id
1 'polypeptide(L)' 'VVHGHIEVNGGKVDKPSFRVRPDDIVQVRERSRSKVPFQVAREGGYDTEGETPRYLQVNLKALAFRL' A
#
# COMPACT_ATOMS: atom_id res chain seq x y z
N VAL A 1 -7.34 1.95 -5.63
CA VAL A 1 -6.35 1.80 -6.72
C VAL A 1 -6.62 2.75 -7.90
N VAL A 2 -7.85 2.81 -8.44
CA VAL A 2 -8.21 3.56 -9.68
C VAL A 2 -7.78 5.02 -9.76
N HIS A 3 -7.64 5.72 -8.63
CA HIS A 3 -7.19 7.13 -8.62
C HIS A 3 -5.66 7.29 -8.82
N GLY A 4 -4.92 6.20 -9.03
CA GLY A 4 -3.46 6.25 -9.25
C GLY A 4 -2.68 6.76 -8.04
N HIS A 5 -3.09 6.31 -6.86
CA HIS A 5 -2.41 6.51 -5.57
C HIS A 5 -1.37 5.42 -5.27
N ILE A 6 -1.39 4.32 -6.03
CA ILE A 6 -0.52 3.17 -5.80
C ILE A 6 0.62 3.18 -6.82
N GLU A 7 1.79 2.77 -6.37
CA GLU A 7 2.90 2.37 -7.22
C GLU A 7 3.40 0.98 -6.83
N VAL A 8 3.91 0.26 -7.82
CA VAL A 8 4.53 -1.05 -7.68
C VAL A 8 5.94 -0.94 -8.25
N ASN A 9 6.96 -1.18 -7.43
CA ASN A 9 8.37 -1.01 -7.79
C ASN A 9 8.69 0.37 -8.42
N GLY A 10 8.04 1.44 -7.92
CA GLY A 10 8.20 2.82 -8.42
C GLY A 10 7.35 3.18 -9.65
N GLY A 11 6.67 2.22 -10.28
CA GLY A 11 5.75 2.48 -11.40
C GLY A 11 4.32 2.74 -10.93
N LYS A 12 3.67 3.80 -11.44
CA LYS A 12 2.25 4.10 -11.15
C LYS A 12 1.36 2.92 -11.60
N VAL A 13 0.47 2.47 -10.71
CA VAL A 13 -0.56 1.47 -11.03
C VAL A 13 -1.94 1.99 -10.66
N ASP A 14 -2.84 2.02 -11.63
CA ASP A 14 -4.26 2.40 -11.48
C ASP A 14 -5.24 1.33 -11.99
N LYS A 15 -4.74 0.17 -12.45
CA LYS A 15 -5.54 -0.99 -12.88
C LYS A 15 -5.90 -1.88 -11.68
N PRO A 16 -7.17 -2.04 -11.28
CA PRO A 16 -7.57 -2.88 -10.15
C PRO A 16 -7.24 -4.37 -10.33
N SER A 17 -7.18 -4.83 -11.58
CA SER A 17 -6.80 -6.19 -11.95
C SER A 17 -5.30 -6.38 -12.16
N PHE A 18 -4.47 -5.44 -11.72
CA PHE A 18 -3.01 -5.60 -11.74
C PHE A 18 -2.61 -6.79 -10.85
N ARG A 19 -1.90 -7.76 -11.43
CA ARG A 19 -1.41 -8.94 -10.72
C ARG A 19 -0.02 -8.65 -10.17
N VAL A 20 0.08 -8.59 -8.85
CA VAL A 20 1.36 -8.53 -8.13
C VAL A 20 2.08 -9.88 -8.22
N ARG A 21 3.40 -9.83 -8.22
CA ARG A 21 4.29 -11.00 -8.22
C ARG A 21 5.00 -11.10 -6.87
N PRO A 22 5.51 -12.28 -6.50
CA PRO A 22 6.40 -12.40 -5.35
C PRO A 22 7.52 -11.36 -5.41
N ASP A 23 7.87 -10.82 -4.25
CA ASP A 23 8.89 -9.77 -4.06
C ASP A 23 8.55 -8.37 -4.58
N ASP A 24 7.39 -8.16 -5.22
CA ASP A 24 6.97 -6.81 -5.62
C ASP A 24 6.76 -5.94 -4.37
N ILE A 25 7.29 -4.72 -4.42
CA ILE A 25 7.08 -3.69 -3.40
C ILE A 25 5.93 -2.79 -3.85
N VAL A 26 4.86 -2.78 -3.07
CA VAL A 26 3.67 -1.98 -3.33
C VAL A 26 3.59 -0.88 -2.28
N GLN A 27 3.43 0.37 -2.72
CA GLN A 27 3.35 1.50 -1.80
C GLN A 27 2.41 2.60 -2.28
N VAL A 28 2.02 3.47 -1.34
CA VAL A 28 1.33 4.72 -1.66
C VAL A 28 2.34 5.70 -2.24
N ARG A 29 2.02 6.24 -3.42
CA ARG A 29 2.83 7.25 -4.12
C ARG A 29 3.05 8.47 -3.24
N GLU A 30 4.25 9.04 -3.30
CA GLU A 30 4.68 10.17 -2.47
C GLU A 30 3.66 11.32 -2.44
N ARG A 31 3.21 11.77 -3.62
CA ARG A 31 2.19 12.84 -3.79
C ARG A 31 0.86 12.60 -3.06
N SER A 32 0.58 11.35 -2.67
CA SER A 32 -0.68 10.94 -2.04
C SER A 32 -0.52 10.72 -0.54
N ARG A 33 0.70 10.54 -0.02
CA ARG A 33 0.96 10.22 1.40
C ARG A 33 0.48 11.31 2.35
N SER A 34 0.45 12.56 1.92
CA SER A 34 -0.02 13.70 2.71
C SER A 34 -1.56 13.82 2.78
N LYS A 35 -2.32 13.01 2.03
CA LYS A 35 -3.78 13.06 2.12
C LYS A 35 -4.26 12.43 3.42
N VAL A 36 -5.27 13.04 4.03
CA VAL A 36 -5.85 12.62 5.33
C VAL A 36 -6.09 11.11 5.43
N PRO A 37 -6.69 10.40 4.46
CA PRO A 37 -6.91 8.96 4.59
C PRO A 37 -5.61 8.16 4.76
N PHE A 38 -4.53 8.57 4.09
CA PHE A 38 -3.25 7.87 4.18
C PHE A 38 -2.49 8.22 5.47
N GLN A 39 -2.68 9.43 6.01
CA GLN A 39 -2.17 9.76 7.35
C GLN A 39 -2.86 8.92 8.43
N VAL A 40 -4.19 8.78 8.36
CA VAL A 40 -4.95 7.93 9.29
C VAL A 40 -4.51 6.47 9.16
N ALA A 41 -4.34 5.95 7.94
CA ALA A 41 -3.83 4.59 7.70
C ALA A 41 -2.43 4.37 8.29
N ARG A 42 -1.53 5.35 8.16
CA ARG A 42 -0.16 5.31 8.71
C ARG A 42 -0.14 5.21 10.23
N GLU A 43 -1.16 5.76 10.89
CA GLU A 43 -1.36 5.68 12.33
C GLU A 43 -2.21 4.47 12.77
N GLY A 44 -2.52 3.56 11.84
CA GLY A 44 -3.25 2.32 12.14
C GLY A 44 -4.77 2.46 12.19
N GLY A 45 -5.34 3.60 11.79
CA GLY A 45 -6.79 3.86 11.91
C GLY A 45 -7.69 2.97 11.03
N TYR A 46 -7.12 2.18 10.12
CA TYR A 46 -7.83 1.17 9.33
C TYR A 46 -7.25 -0.24 9.49
N ASP A 47 -6.38 -0.42 10.49
CA ASP A 47 -5.85 -1.74 10.81
C ASP A 47 -6.99 -2.57 11.43
N THR A 48 -7.19 -3.77 10.91
CA THR A 48 -8.24 -4.66 11.38
C THR A 48 -7.70 -5.57 12.48
N GLU A 49 -8.54 -6.01 13.41
CA GLU A 49 -8.16 -6.94 14.51
C GLU A 49 -7.62 -8.32 14.02
N GLY A 50 -7.59 -8.58 12.72
CA GLY A 50 -7.05 -9.80 12.12
C GLY A 50 -5.53 -9.80 11.99
N GLU A 51 -4.94 -11.01 11.98
CA GLU A 51 -3.50 -11.17 11.73
C GLU A 51 -3.17 -10.84 10.27
N THR A 52 -2.11 -10.06 10.06
CA THR A 52 -1.56 -9.82 8.72
C THR A 52 -1.14 -11.16 8.10
N PRO A 53 -1.59 -11.49 6.87
CA PRO A 53 -1.19 -12.72 6.20
C PRO A 53 0.34 -12.86 6.13
N ARG A 54 0.87 -14.06 6.42
CA ARG A 54 2.32 -14.30 6.54
C ARG A 54 3.13 -14.06 5.26
N TYR A 55 2.47 -14.10 4.10
CA TYR A 55 3.09 -13.78 2.82
C TYR A 55 3.20 -12.27 2.57
N LEU A 56 2.78 -11.42 3.51
CA LEU A 56 2.92 -9.98 3.42
C LEU A 56 3.88 -9.47 4.49
N GLN A 57 4.89 -8.75 4.06
CA GLN A 57 5.71 -7.93 4.97
C GLN A 57 5.17 -6.50 4.90
N VAL A 58 4.46 -6.07 5.95
CA VAL A 58 3.76 -4.78 5.99
C VAL A 58 4.54 -3.76 6.81
N ASN A 59 4.62 -2.53 6.30
CA ASN A 59 5.12 -1.37 7.03
C ASN A 59 4.10 -0.22 6.91
N LEU A 60 3.28 -0.06 7.96
CA LEU A 60 2.26 0.99 8.02
C LEU A 60 2.88 2.40 7.98
N LYS A 61 4.02 2.61 8.64
CA LYS A 61 4.70 3.91 8.67
C LYS A 61 5.19 4.35 7.28
N ALA A 62 5.64 3.40 6.47
CA ALA A 62 6.05 3.64 5.09
C ALA A 62 4.87 3.62 4.10
N LEU A 63 3.66 3.23 4.53
CA LEU A 63 2.50 2.94 3.68
C LEU A 63 2.88 1.99 2.52
N ALA A 64 3.60 0.93 2.88
CA ALA A 64 4.17 -0.02 1.93
C ALA A 64 4.03 -1.46 2.42
N PHE A 65 4.00 -2.39 1.49
CA PHE A 65 4.19 -3.81 1.77
C PHE A 65 5.01 -4.48 0.67
N ARG A 66 5.61 -5.62 1.00
CA ARG A 66 6.23 -6.55 0.06
C ARG A 66 5.45 -7.86 0.08
N LEU A 67 5.23 -8.42 -1.11
CA LEU A 67 4.67 -9.77 -1.31
C LEU A 67 5.75 -10.85 -1.22
#